data_AF-I0H2X0-F1
#
_entry.id   AF-I0H2X0-F1
#
_cell.length_a   1.000
_cell.length_b   1.000
_cell.length_c   1.000
_cell.angle_alpha   90.00
_cell.angle_beta   90.00
_cell.angle_gamma   90.00
#
_symmetry.space_group_name_H-M   'P 1'
#
loop_
_entity.id
_entity.type
_entity.pdbx_description
1 polymer ?
#
loop_
_entity_poly.entity_id
_entity_poly.type
_entity_poly.pdbx_seq_one_letter_code
_entity_poly.pdbx_strand_id
1 'polypeptide(L)'
;MKRTAIARRTPLRSGTPLARTSSLAPKHTRQTAKPKRQPPGVPARVRAALKQRSCGVCEIQAPGCDGRAVDPSHRITTGMGGRHGAAAARHHVLSNLLHACRGCHSGALHAMPAAAYWRGWMLHSHEDPTSVPVLYRGVWSLLTDAGDVTPTNQTTAEEA
;
A
#
# COMPACT_ATOMS: atom_id res chain seq x y z
N MET A 1 -13.67 24.09 28.49
CA MET A 1 -14.29 25.25 27.82
C MET A 1 -15.65 24.84 27.25
N LYS A 2 -16.76 25.43 27.71
CA LYS A 2 -18.10 25.12 27.20
C LYS A 2 -18.35 25.94 25.93
N ARG A 3 -18.65 25.28 24.81
CA ARG A 3 -18.98 25.96 23.54
C ARG A 3 -20.39 26.56 23.63
N THR A 4 -20.50 27.88 23.53
CA THR A 4 -21.78 28.59 23.49
C THR A 4 -22.47 28.33 22.14
N ALA A 5 -23.74 27.94 22.16
CA ALA A 5 -24.53 27.73 20.95
C ALA A 5 -24.78 29.06 20.21
N ILE A 6 -24.68 29.04 18.88
CA ILE A 6 -24.94 30.20 18.03
C ILE A 6 -26.45 30.52 18.06
N ALA A 7 -26.80 31.74 18.48
CA ALA A 7 -28.16 32.24 18.42
C ALA A 7 -28.58 32.50 16.96
N ARG A 8 -29.66 31.85 16.49
CA ARG A 8 -30.20 32.04 15.13
C ARG A 8 -31.21 33.18 15.13
N ARG A 9 -31.13 34.08 14.14
CA ARG A 9 -31.99 35.28 14.01
C ARG A 9 -33.42 34.99 13.53
N THR A 10 -33.75 33.77 13.10
CA THR A 10 -35.09 33.45 12.59
C THR A 10 -35.52 32.06 13.03
N PRO A 11 -36.68 31.89 13.69
CA PRO A 11 -37.19 30.59 14.06
C PRO A 11 -37.64 29.81 12.82
N LEU A 12 -37.33 28.51 12.75
CA LEU A 12 -37.87 27.61 11.74
C LEU A 12 -39.39 27.50 11.97
N ARG A 13 -40.19 27.82 10.95
CA ARG A 13 -41.64 27.56 11.00
C ARG A 13 -41.86 26.05 10.93
N SER A 14 -42.54 25.48 11.92
CA SER A 14 -42.99 24.09 11.88
C SER A 14 -44.10 23.97 10.84
N GLY A 15 -43.74 23.59 9.62
CA GLY A 15 -44.72 23.17 8.63
C GLY A 15 -45.44 21.90 9.08
N THR A 16 -46.63 21.67 8.53
CA THR A 16 -47.42 20.45 8.74
C THR A 16 -46.55 19.22 8.51
N PRO A 17 -46.53 18.24 9.43
CA PRO A 17 -45.72 17.04 9.24
C PRO A 17 -46.19 16.29 7.99
N LEU A 18 -45.23 15.83 7.17
CA LEU A 18 -45.53 14.99 6.02
C LEU A 18 -46.26 13.72 6.48
N ALA A 19 -47.40 13.43 5.86
CA ALA A 19 -48.17 12.22 6.16
C ALA A 19 -47.31 10.98 5.87
N ARG A 20 -47.12 10.14 6.89
CA ARG A 20 -46.24 8.98 6.85
C ARG A 20 -46.99 7.79 6.23
N THR A 21 -47.07 7.74 4.90
CA THR A 21 -47.62 6.58 4.17
C THR A 21 -46.52 5.57 3.84
N SER A 22 -46.03 4.84 4.84
CA SER A 22 -45.14 3.71 4.58
C SER A 22 -45.92 2.39 4.58
N SER A 23 -46.48 2.00 3.45
CA SER A 23 -47.00 0.64 3.22
C SER A 23 -45.90 -0.34 2.81
N LEU A 24 -44.63 -0.02 3.06
CA LEU A 24 -43.51 -0.92 2.79
C LEU A 24 -43.29 -1.82 4.00
N ALA A 25 -43.93 -3.00 3.97
CA ALA A 25 -43.57 -4.10 4.86
C ALA A 25 -42.07 -4.39 4.71
N PRO A 26 -41.31 -4.59 5.81
CA PRO A 26 -39.89 -4.84 5.74
C PRO A 26 -39.62 -6.24 5.18
N LYS A 27 -39.52 -6.37 3.85
CA LYS A 27 -38.92 -7.55 3.21
C LYS A 27 -37.40 -7.45 3.31
N HIS A 28 -36.86 -7.45 4.53
CA HIS A 28 -35.44 -7.71 4.75
C HIS A 28 -35.22 -9.22 4.82
N THR A 29 -35.32 -9.91 3.69
CA THR A 29 -34.54 -11.14 3.53
C THR A 29 -33.07 -10.70 3.61
N ARG A 30 -32.35 -11.11 4.65
CA ARG A 30 -30.90 -10.90 4.76
C ARG A 30 -30.24 -11.51 3.51
N GLN A 31 -30.01 -10.71 2.49
CA GLN A 31 -29.13 -11.12 1.40
C GLN A 31 -27.74 -11.28 2.02
N THR A 32 -27.24 -12.51 2.08
CA THR A 32 -25.86 -12.76 2.47
C THR A 32 -24.96 -11.99 1.50
N ALA A 33 -24.14 -11.08 2.02
CA ALA A 33 -23.25 -10.27 1.20
C ALA A 33 -22.40 -11.21 0.31
N LYS A 34 -22.41 -10.97 -1.00
CA LYS A 34 -21.53 -11.72 -1.93
C LYS A 34 -20.07 -11.59 -1.43
N PRO A 35 -19.29 -12.68 -1.43
CA PRO A 35 -17.89 -12.62 -1.04
C PRO A 35 -17.17 -11.59 -1.93
N LYS A 36 -16.41 -10.68 -1.31
CA LYS A 36 -15.59 -9.72 -2.06
C LYS A 36 -14.60 -10.51 -2.90
N ARG A 37 -14.60 -10.29 -4.22
CA ARG A 37 -13.57 -10.84 -5.11
C ARG A 37 -12.22 -10.29 -4.64
N GLN A 38 -11.31 -11.18 -4.27
CA GLN A 38 -9.93 -10.82 -3.95
C GLN A 38 -9.31 -10.19 -5.22
N PRO A 39 -8.62 -9.05 -5.13
CA PRO A 39 -7.90 -8.51 -6.28
C PRO A 39 -6.87 -9.56 -6.76
N PRO A 40 -6.60 -9.64 -8.07
CA PRO A 40 -5.57 -10.52 -8.57
C PRO A 40 -4.24 -10.10 -7.94
N GLY A 41 -3.60 -11.04 -7.24
CA GLY A 41 -2.26 -10.82 -6.68
C GLY A 41 -1.21 -10.59 -7.78
N VAL A 42 0.03 -10.38 -7.37
CA VAL A 42 1.17 -10.22 -8.29
C VAL A 42 1.18 -11.36 -9.34
N PRO A 43 1.20 -11.05 -10.65
CA PRO A 43 1.17 -12.05 -11.71
C PRO A 43 2.30 -13.06 -11.58
N ALA A 44 2.04 -14.32 -11.94
CA ALA A 44 3.01 -15.41 -11.79
C ALA A 44 4.37 -15.10 -12.44
N ARG A 45 4.38 -14.50 -13.63
CA ARG A 45 5.61 -14.07 -14.34
C ARG A 45 6.46 -13.10 -13.52
N VAL A 46 5.81 -12.13 -12.85
CA VAL A 46 6.48 -11.11 -12.04
C VAL A 46 7.00 -11.75 -10.75
N ARG A 47 6.23 -12.64 -10.14
CA ARG A 47 6.69 -13.42 -8.97
C ARG A 47 7.91 -14.29 -9.30
N ALA A 48 7.93 -14.91 -10.49
CA ALA A 48 9.06 -15.71 -10.94
C ALA A 48 10.31 -14.86 -11.11
N ALA A 49 10.20 -13.71 -11.79
CA ALA A 49 11.32 -12.77 -11.97
C ALA A 49 11.80 -12.19 -10.63
N LEU A 50 10.89 -11.83 -9.73
CA LEU A 50 11.23 -11.39 -8.37
C LEU A 50 11.95 -12.49 -7.57
N LYS A 51 11.51 -13.74 -7.69
CA LYS A 51 12.18 -14.90 -7.07
C LYS A 51 13.56 -15.13 -7.67
N GLN A 52 13.74 -14.93 -8.97
CA GLN A 52 15.03 -15.03 -9.64
C GLN A 52 15.99 -13.94 -9.16
N ARG A 53 15.57 -12.68 -9.11
CA ARG A 53 16.37 -11.56 -8.58
C ARG A 53 16.81 -11.80 -7.13
N SER A 54 15.87 -12.20 -6.29
CA SER A 54 16.12 -12.44 -4.86
C SER A 54 16.87 -13.73 -4.57
N CYS A 55 16.91 -14.70 -5.49
CA CYS A 55 17.33 -16.08 -5.21
C CYS A 55 16.66 -16.70 -3.98
N GLY A 56 15.43 -16.27 -3.64
CA GLY A 56 14.71 -16.71 -2.44
C GLY A 56 15.19 -16.10 -1.11
N VAL A 57 16.10 -15.12 -1.14
CA VAL A 57 16.63 -14.43 0.04
C VAL A 57 16.00 -13.04 0.16
N CYS A 58 15.60 -12.68 1.38
CA CYS A 58 14.97 -11.39 1.69
C CYS A 58 15.84 -10.24 1.17
N GLU A 59 15.20 -9.30 0.47
CA GLU A 59 15.87 -8.14 -0.13
C GLU A 59 16.01 -6.97 0.86
N ILE A 60 15.19 -6.95 1.91
CA ILE A 60 15.16 -5.89 2.94
C ILE A 60 16.27 -6.09 3.99
N GLN A 61 16.39 -7.29 4.55
CA GLN A 61 17.38 -7.64 5.59
C GLN A 61 17.47 -6.64 6.76
N ALA A 62 16.32 -6.12 7.20
CA ALA A 62 16.22 -5.29 8.40
C ALA A 62 16.59 -6.10 9.66
N PRO A 63 16.89 -5.44 10.80
CA PRO A 63 16.98 -6.12 12.09
C PRO A 63 15.74 -6.99 12.36
N GLY A 64 15.94 -8.26 12.72
CA GLY A 64 14.86 -9.24 12.89
C GLY A 64 14.41 -9.95 11.60
N CYS A 65 15.21 -9.92 10.54
CA CYS A 65 14.93 -10.62 9.29
C CYS A 65 15.12 -12.14 9.41
N ASP A 66 14.12 -12.91 8.98
CA ASP A 66 14.19 -14.38 8.87
C ASP A 66 15.05 -14.90 7.68
N GLY A 67 15.61 -13.99 6.87
CA GLY A 67 16.45 -14.29 5.70
C GLY A 67 15.70 -14.84 4.48
N ARG A 68 14.60 -15.58 4.67
CA ARG A 68 13.84 -16.22 3.58
C ARG A 68 12.80 -15.29 2.97
N ALA A 69 12.87 -15.04 1.66
CA ALA A 69 11.86 -14.27 0.97
C ALA A 69 10.60 -15.11 0.72
N VAL A 70 9.44 -14.56 1.11
CA VAL A 70 8.14 -15.25 1.06
C VAL A 70 7.11 -14.41 0.32
N ASP A 71 7.05 -13.12 0.66
CA ASP A 71 5.96 -12.24 0.25
C ASP A 71 6.51 -11.09 -0.62
N PRO A 72 5.92 -10.84 -1.81
CA PRO A 72 6.15 -9.62 -2.55
C PRO A 72 5.54 -8.42 -1.81
N SER A 73 6.38 -7.49 -1.40
CA SER A 73 5.98 -6.21 -0.80
C SER A 73 6.05 -5.12 -1.86
N HIS A 74 4.98 -4.35 -2.01
CA HIS A 74 5.00 -3.18 -2.88
C HIS A 74 5.65 -2.00 -2.16
N ARG A 75 6.45 -1.22 -2.87
CA ARG A 75 7.01 0.05 -2.36
C ARG A 75 5.93 1.13 -2.39
N ILE A 76 5.24 1.27 -3.52
CA ILE A 76 4.05 2.11 -3.68
C ILE A 76 2.80 1.23 -3.54
N THR A 77 1.99 1.53 -2.53
CA THR A 77 0.72 0.84 -2.32
C THR A 77 -0.35 1.36 -3.29
N THR A 78 -1.16 0.45 -3.85
CA THR A 78 -2.33 0.85 -4.64
C THR A 78 -3.40 1.45 -3.74
N GLY A 79 -3.74 2.71 -3.99
CA GLY A 79 -4.98 3.32 -3.49
C GLY A 79 -6.24 2.67 -4.08
N MET A 80 -7.38 3.35 -3.94
CA MET A 80 -8.70 2.84 -4.34
C MET A 80 -8.89 2.55 -5.85
N GLY A 81 -8.04 3.08 -6.75
CA GLY A 81 -8.32 3.11 -8.20
C GLY A 81 -7.39 2.31 -9.13
N GLY A 82 -6.27 1.75 -8.65
CA GLY A 82 -5.22 1.22 -9.53
C GLY A 82 -5.22 -0.30 -9.80
N ARG A 83 -6.33 -1.00 -9.52
CA ARG A 83 -6.33 -2.49 -9.43
C ARG A 83 -6.69 -3.22 -10.73
N HIS A 84 -6.90 -2.51 -11.84
CA HIS A 84 -7.40 -3.12 -13.08
C HIS A 84 -6.66 -2.62 -14.33
N GLY A 85 -6.66 -3.45 -15.38
CA GLY A 85 -6.13 -3.11 -16.70
C GLY A 85 -4.66 -2.70 -16.70
N ALA A 86 -4.32 -1.71 -17.51
CA ALA A 86 -2.95 -1.20 -17.65
C ALA A 86 -2.38 -0.62 -16.34
N ALA A 87 -3.23 -0.10 -15.44
CA ALA A 87 -2.80 0.41 -14.15
C ALA A 87 -2.26 -0.70 -13.23
N ALA A 88 -2.86 -1.89 -13.26
CA ALA A 88 -2.37 -3.04 -12.51
C ALA A 88 -1.02 -3.55 -13.04
N ALA A 89 -0.79 -3.45 -14.35
CA ALA A 89 0.49 -3.84 -14.95
C ALA A 89 1.63 -2.92 -14.50
N ARG A 90 1.37 -1.61 -14.43
CA ARG A 90 2.33 -0.61 -13.91
C ARG A 90 2.56 -0.73 -12.41
N HIS A 91 1.58 -1.23 -11.68
CA HIS A 91 1.70 -1.45 -10.23
C HIS A 91 2.57 -2.67 -9.91
N HIS A 92 2.43 -3.74 -10.71
CA HIS A 92 3.17 -5.00 -10.56
C HIS A 92 4.48 -5.03 -11.37
N VAL A 93 5.27 -3.95 -11.33
CA VAL A 93 6.62 -3.88 -11.90
C VAL A 93 7.68 -4.25 -10.86
N LEU A 94 8.84 -4.74 -11.30
CA LEU A 94 9.88 -5.24 -10.40
C LEU A 94 10.56 -4.13 -9.59
N SER A 95 10.64 -2.91 -10.13
CA SER A 95 11.15 -1.74 -9.41
C SER A 95 10.29 -1.37 -8.20
N ASN A 96 8.98 -1.64 -8.28
CA ASN A 96 7.99 -1.38 -7.24
C ASN A 96 7.81 -2.55 -6.27
N LEU A 97 8.49 -3.67 -6.47
CA LEU A 97 8.37 -4.87 -5.64
C LEU A 97 9.67 -5.14 -4.91
N LEU A 98 9.56 -5.57 -3.66
CA LEU A 98 10.63 -6.15 -2.86
C LEU A 98 10.23 -7.54 -2.40
N HIS A 99 11.16 -8.49 -2.40
CA HIS A 99 10.89 -9.83 -1.90
C HIS A 99 11.27 -9.91 -0.43
N ALA A 100 10.26 -9.88 0.46
CA ALA A 100 10.47 -9.78 1.89
C ALA A 100 10.17 -11.12 2.60
N CYS A 101 10.85 -11.36 3.72
CA CYS A 101 10.39 -12.33 4.70
C CYS A 101 9.16 -11.78 5.45
N ARG A 102 8.46 -12.65 6.19
CA ARG A 102 7.30 -12.20 6.98
C ARG A 102 7.68 -11.18 8.04
N GLY A 103 8.80 -11.38 8.75
CA GLY A 103 9.28 -10.43 9.75
C GLY A 103 9.54 -9.03 9.18
N CYS A 104 10.18 -8.92 8.02
CA CYS A 104 10.39 -7.63 7.36
C CYS A 104 9.09 -7.06 6.78
N HIS A 105 8.24 -7.91 6.21
CA HIS A 105 6.97 -7.49 5.61
C HIS A 105 6.00 -6.92 6.65
N SER A 106 5.81 -7.58 7.80
CA SER A 106 4.92 -7.08 8.85
C SER A 106 5.60 -6.12 9.82
N GLY A 107 6.87 -6.33 10.14
CA GLY A 107 7.60 -5.54 11.14
C GLY A 107 8.24 -4.30 10.54
N ALA A 108 9.29 -4.48 9.73
CA ALA A 108 10.09 -3.36 9.23
C ALA A 108 9.29 -2.36 8.37
N LEU A 109 8.33 -2.85 7.58
CA LEU A 109 7.51 -2.03 6.68
C LEU A 109 6.30 -1.38 7.37
N HIS A 110 5.59 -2.10 8.26
CA HIS A 110 4.33 -1.59 8.83
C HIS A 110 4.46 -1.08 10.28
N ALA A 111 5.42 -1.56 11.06
CA ALA A 111 5.61 -1.08 12.44
C ALA A 111 6.44 0.22 12.50
N MET A 112 7.31 0.46 11.50
CA MET A 112 8.19 1.63 11.44
C MET A 112 8.13 2.31 10.06
N PRO A 113 6.97 2.83 9.64
CA PRO A 113 6.78 3.35 8.28
C PRO A 113 7.73 4.50 7.94
N ALA A 114 8.01 5.42 8.87
CA ALA A 114 8.97 6.51 8.65
C ALA A 114 10.36 5.99 8.27
N ALA A 115 10.81 4.95 8.97
CA ALA A 115 12.08 4.29 8.72
C ALA A 115 12.07 3.48 7.40
N ALA A 116 10.91 3.00 6.97
CA ALA A 116 10.72 2.31 5.71
C ALA A 116 10.73 3.25 4.50
N TYR A 117 10.11 4.44 4.62
CA TYR A 117 10.21 5.50 3.61
C TYR A 117 11.65 5.98 3.47
N TRP A 118 12.33 6.27 4.59
CA TRP A 118 13.72 6.71 4.57
C TRP A 118 14.64 5.68 3.89
N ARG A 119 14.41 4.38 4.10
CA ARG A 119 15.17 3.29 3.46
C ARG A 119 14.74 2.96 2.03
N GLY A 120 13.77 3.69 1.49
CA GLY A 120 13.21 3.44 0.15
C GLY A 120 12.42 2.12 0.03
N TRP A 121 12.10 1.47 1.15
CA TRP A 121 11.29 0.24 1.18
C TRP A 121 9.80 0.55 0.96
N MET A 122 9.37 1.75 1.32
CA MET A 122 8.08 2.33 0.96
C MET A 122 8.29 3.63 0.20
N LEU A 123 7.35 3.96 -0.67
CA LEU A 123 7.35 5.16 -1.48
C LEU A 123 5.96 5.79 -1.51
N HIS A 124 5.93 7.10 -1.68
CA HIS A 124 4.73 7.86 -1.93
C HIS A 124 4.24 7.68 -3.37
N SER A 125 2.95 7.92 -3.59
CA SER A 125 2.29 7.66 -4.87
C SER A 125 2.79 8.50 -6.05
N HIS A 126 3.50 9.59 -5.78
CA HIS A 126 4.04 10.50 -6.80
C HIS A 126 5.51 10.21 -7.14
N GLU A 127 6.15 9.32 -6.39
CA GLU A 127 7.53 8.94 -6.61
C GLU A 127 7.62 7.86 -7.69
N ASP A 128 8.77 7.81 -8.36
CA ASP A 128 9.08 6.78 -9.35
C ASP A 128 9.99 5.71 -8.72
N PRO A 129 9.55 4.45 -8.61
CA PRO A 129 10.35 3.37 -8.05
C PRO A 129 11.69 3.12 -8.75
N THR A 130 11.83 3.51 -10.03
CA THR A 130 13.07 3.33 -10.77
C THR A 130 14.12 4.40 -10.48
N SER A 131 13.71 5.55 -9.96
CA SER A 131 14.61 6.68 -9.64
C SER A 131 14.94 6.81 -8.16
N VAL A 132 14.10 6.28 -7.26
CA VAL A 132 14.35 6.34 -5.81
C VAL A 132 15.18 5.13 -5.37
N PRO A 133 16.36 5.34 -4.76
CA PRO A 133 17.18 4.26 -4.21
C PRO A 133 16.45 3.48 -3.12
N VAL A 134 16.83 2.22 -2.96
CA VAL A 134 16.36 1.35 -1.90
C VAL A 134 17.55 0.73 -1.17
N LEU A 135 17.47 0.60 0.14
CA LEU A 135 18.45 -0.14 0.91
C LEU A 135 18.25 -1.64 0.67
N TYR A 136 18.94 -2.16 -0.35
CA TYR A 136 18.87 -3.55 -0.80
C TYR A 136 20.00 -4.35 -0.13
N ARG A 137 19.65 -5.23 0.81
CA ARG A 137 20.64 -6.07 1.54
C ARG A 137 21.80 -5.27 2.14
N GLY A 138 21.48 -4.11 2.71
CA GLY A 138 22.47 -3.21 3.30
C GLY A 138 23.21 -2.29 2.33
N VAL A 139 22.93 -2.37 1.03
CA VAL A 139 23.55 -1.52 -0.01
C VAL A 139 22.49 -0.69 -0.71
N TRP A 140 22.69 0.62 -0.78
CA TRP A 140 21.84 1.50 -1.56
C TRP A 140 21.91 1.14 -3.03
N SER A 141 20.76 0.82 -3.62
CA SER A 141 20.67 0.35 -5.00
C SER A 141 19.45 0.93 -5.71
N LEU A 142 19.54 1.09 -7.02
CA LEU A 142 18.40 1.37 -7.89
C LEU A 142 17.84 0.06 -8.44
N LEU A 143 16.52 -0.01 -8.57
CA LEU A 143 15.82 -1.16 -9.13
C LEU A 143 15.19 -0.79 -10.47
N THR A 144 15.43 -1.60 -11.50
CA THR A 144 14.79 -1.42 -12.82
C THR A 144 13.50 -2.22 -12.92
N ASP A 145 12.63 -1.85 -13.87
CA ASP A 145 11.43 -2.64 -14.20
C ASP A 145 11.76 -4.03 -14.77
N ALA A 146 12.97 -4.19 -15.33
CA ALA A 146 13.50 -5.48 -15.77
C ALA A 146 13.97 -6.37 -14.60
N GLY A 147 14.16 -5.79 -13.41
CA GLY A 147 14.58 -6.50 -12.20
C GLY A 147 16.08 -6.43 -11.93
N ASP A 148 16.82 -5.58 -12.63
CA ASP A 148 18.23 -5.34 -12.35
C ASP A 148 18.39 -4.55 -11.05
N VAL A 149 19.51 -4.80 -10.37
CA VAL A 149 19.89 -4.13 -9.13
C VAL A 149 21.25 -3.48 -9.37
N THR A 150 21.26 -2.15 -9.38
CA THR A 150 22.50 -1.38 -9.60
C THR A 150 22.85 -0.66 -8.31
N PRO A 151 23.97 -0.99 -7.66
CA PRO A 151 24.46 -0.24 -6.51
C PRO A 151 24.64 1.23 -6.87
N THR A 152 24.20 2.13 -6.00
CA THR A 152 24.40 3.57 -6.14
C THR A 152 25.29 4.08 -5.01
N ASN A 153 26.22 4.97 -5.35
CA ASN A 153 27.05 5.67 -4.38
C ASN A 153 26.33 6.85 -3.72
N GLN A 154 25.03 7.02 -3.99
CA GLN A 154 24.21 8.00 -3.30
C GLN A 154 23.88 7.48 -1.90
N THR A 155 24.75 7.82 -0.95
CA THR A 155 24.34 7.93 0.45
C THR A 155 23.27 9.02 0.48
N THR A 156 22.05 8.71 0.95
CA THR A 156 21.09 9.75 1.29
C THR A 156 21.72 10.61 2.38
N ALA A 157 22.38 11.68 1.97
CA ALA A 157 22.87 12.74 2.83
C ALA A 157 21.65 13.50 3.33
N GLU A 158 21.25 13.23 4.57
CA GLU A 158 20.79 14.23 5.54
C GLU A 158 20.57 13.50 6.88
N GLU A 159 21.61 13.59 7.72
CA GLU A 159 21.43 13.64 9.17
C GLU A 159 20.54 14.86 9.47
N ALA A 160 19.36 14.63 10.06
CA ALA A 160 18.58 15.63 10.78
C ALA A 160 17.76 14.94 11.88
#